data_AF-A0A4U1DBZ3-F1
#
_entry.id   AF-A0A4U1DBZ3-F1
#
_cell.length_a   1.000
_cell.length_b   1.000
_cell.length_c   1.000
_cell.angle_alpha   90.00
_cell.angle_beta   90.00
_cell.angle_gamma   90.00
#
_symmetry.space_group_name_H-M   'P 1'
#
loop_
_entity.id
_entity.type
_entity.pdbx_description
1 polymer ?
#
loop_
_entity_poly.entity_id
_entity_poly.type
_entity_poly.pdbx_seq_one_letter_code
_entity_poly.pdbx_strand_id
1 'polypeptide(L)'
;MKENRNIMLGWILLLFAAVLFCLQLAYMFAHANYQVEYTDSRLFYVLNILCVVFLYFALSLLLKKFMKTILAVLSTILLVQIGLLVHVNQEVRNIVSISPNKQHVFSAKENLKSGEFVYYRTNYGIFARPKEVLPKNIVGEVKVEWLANDIAALTYQSTENKTEHFVATYGDRKDGISYYNVGAEIHGVWQGSNLEVTSGSEGISVKENNVAELFKWKDIQQYGTQAVVLKRNKEPIWTISLNENFVVQSDSTGPMVGNISLCKVTMDQVVPVTLQFIQ
;
A
#
# COMPACT_ATOMS: atom_id res chain seq x y z
N MET A 1 -48.42 -10.15 -6.61
CA MET A 1 -47.30 -10.06 -5.62
C MET A 1 -45.93 -10.33 -6.23
N LYS A 2 -45.75 -11.40 -7.04
CA LYS A 2 -44.45 -11.76 -7.65
C LYS A 2 -43.96 -10.77 -8.72
N GLU A 3 -44.85 -10.23 -9.57
CA GLU A 3 -44.50 -9.24 -10.61
C GLU A 3 -44.04 -7.90 -10.01
N ASN A 4 -44.77 -7.37 -9.02
CA ASN A 4 -44.38 -6.14 -8.31
C ASN A 4 -43.01 -6.26 -7.61
N ARG A 5 -42.68 -7.44 -7.08
CA ARG A 5 -41.36 -7.70 -6.47
C ARG A 5 -40.23 -7.68 -7.49
N ASN A 6 -40.45 -8.24 -8.68
CA ASN A 6 -39.45 -8.23 -9.76
C ASN A 6 -39.18 -6.81 -10.28
N ILE A 7 -40.23 -6.00 -10.41
CA ILE A 7 -40.10 -4.60 -10.81
C ILE A 7 -39.33 -3.80 -9.76
N MET A 8 -39.65 -3.97 -8.47
CA MET A 8 -38.92 -3.33 -7.37
C MET A 8 -37.44 -3.71 -7.37
N LEU A 9 -37.12 -5.00 -7.54
CA LEU A 9 -35.74 -5.49 -7.64
C LEU A 9 -35.02 -4.89 -8.85
N GLY A 10 -35.70 -4.77 -10.00
CA GLY A 10 -35.16 -4.14 -11.20
C GLY A 10 -34.73 -2.69 -10.96
N TRP A 11 -35.55 -1.90 -10.27
CA TRP A 11 -35.22 -0.52 -9.91
C TRP A 11 -34.04 -0.42 -8.93
N ILE A 12 -33.96 -1.33 -7.95
CA ILE A 12 -32.83 -1.38 -7.01
C ILE A 12 -31.52 -1.66 -7.77
N LEU A 13 -31.52 -2.65 -8.68
CA LEU A 13 -30.36 -2.96 -9.51
C LEU A 13 -29.98 -1.81 -10.43
N LEU A 14 -30.97 -1.11 -10.99
CA LEU A 14 -30.73 0.08 -11.82
C LEU A 14 -30.07 1.19 -11.02
N LEU A 15 -30.48 1.39 -9.76
CA LEU A 15 -29.85 2.36 -8.86
C LEU A 15 -28.39 2.00 -8.59
N PHE A 16 -28.08 0.73 -8.30
CA PHE A 16 -26.68 0.30 -8.13
C PHE A 16 -25.84 0.51 -9.39
N ALA A 17 -26.38 0.19 -10.58
CA ALA A 17 -25.71 0.45 -11.85
C ALA A 17 -25.45 1.97 -12.04
N ALA A 18 -26.43 2.82 -11.74
CA ALA A 18 -26.29 4.26 -11.84
C ALA A 18 -25.22 4.81 -10.89
N VAL A 19 -25.15 4.32 -9.64
CA VAL A 19 -24.12 4.71 -8.67
C VAL A 19 -22.72 4.33 -9.16
N LEU A 20 -22.54 3.09 -9.65
CA LEU A 20 -21.25 2.65 -10.19
C LEU A 20 -20.85 3.43 -11.44
N PHE A 21 -21.81 3.74 -12.31
CA PHE A 21 -21.58 4.56 -13.49
C PHE A 21 -21.13 5.99 -13.12
N CYS A 22 -21.81 6.62 -12.15
CA CYS A 22 -21.40 7.92 -11.63
C CYS A 22 -20.00 7.88 -11.00
N LEU A 23 -19.67 6.81 -10.26
CA LEU A 23 -18.32 6.60 -9.72
C LEU A 23 -17.27 6.53 -10.83
N GLN A 24 -17.57 5.85 -11.94
CA GLN A 24 -16.66 5.75 -13.10
C GLN A 24 -16.48 7.09 -13.81
N LEU A 25 -17.56 7.86 -14.00
CA LEU A 25 -17.45 9.21 -14.55
C LEU A 25 -16.61 10.13 -13.65
N ALA A 26 -16.84 10.08 -12.33
CA ALA A 26 -16.06 10.83 -11.36
C ALA A 26 -14.59 10.42 -11.38
N TYR A 27 -14.30 9.12 -11.50
CA TYR A 27 -12.96 8.59 -11.67
C TYR A 27 -12.30 9.12 -12.95
N MET A 28 -12.96 9.05 -14.11
CA MET A 28 -12.40 9.56 -15.37
C MET A 28 -12.06 11.05 -15.29
N PHE A 29 -12.95 11.84 -14.67
CA PHE A 29 -12.69 13.26 -14.42
C PHE A 29 -11.50 13.46 -13.48
N ALA A 30 -11.41 12.69 -12.40
CA ALA A 30 -10.31 12.78 -11.44
C ALA A 30 -8.97 12.33 -12.03
N HIS A 31 -8.97 11.29 -12.85
CA HIS A 31 -7.80 10.77 -13.55
C HIS A 31 -7.25 11.82 -14.54
N ALA A 32 -8.13 12.41 -15.35
CA ALA A 32 -7.75 13.41 -16.35
C ALA A 32 -7.16 14.69 -15.73
N ASN A 33 -7.71 15.15 -14.60
CA ASN A 33 -7.31 16.45 -14.02
C ASN A 33 -6.27 16.35 -12.90
N TYR A 34 -6.18 15.21 -12.20
CA TYR A 34 -5.40 15.11 -10.96
C TYR A 34 -4.50 13.88 -10.89
N GLN A 35 -4.32 13.15 -12.00
CA GLN A 35 -3.51 11.93 -12.08
C GLN A 35 -3.89 10.90 -11.01
N VAL A 36 -5.17 10.85 -10.66
CA VAL A 36 -5.71 9.86 -9.73
C VAL A 36 -5.88 8.55 -10.47
N GLU A 37 -5.41 7.47 -9.87
CA GLU A 37 -5.58 6.12 -10.37
C GLU A 37 -6.24 5.24 -9.31
N TYR A 38 -6.78 4.10 -9.73
CA TYR A 38 -7.11 3.05 -8.77
C TYR A 38 -5.83 2.46 -8.18
N THR A 39 -5.90 2.09 -6.89
CA THR A 39 -4.86 1.34 -6.17
C THR A 39 -4.50 0.01 -6.84
N ASP A 40 -5.46 -0.60 -7.53
CA ASP A 40 -5.28 -1.75 -8.40
C ASP A 40 -5.86 -1.41 -9.78
N SER A 41 -5.05 -1.50 -10.82
CA SER A 41 -5.48 -1.18 -12.20
C SER A 41 -6.64 -2.04 -12.69
N ARG A 42 -6.85 -3.22 -12.08
CA ARG A 42 -7.97 -4.12 -12.40
C ARG A 42 -9.32 -3.58 -11.94
N LEU A 43 -9.34 -2.72 -10.91
CA LEU A 43 -10.59 -2.20 -10.32
C LEU A 43 -11.43 -1.41 -11.33
N PHE A 44 -10.80 -0.69 -12.27
CA PHE A 44 -11.52 0.01 -13.33
C PHE A 44 -12.45 -0.94 -14.10
N TYR A 45 -11.90 -2.06 -14.58
CA TYR A 45 -12.65 -3.05 -15.34
C TYR A 45 -13.63 -3.85 -14.48
N VAL A 46 -13.25 -4.21 -13.24
CA VAL A 46 -14.14 -4.92 -12.31
C VAL A 46 -15.39 -4.09 -11.98
N LEU A 47 -15.23 -2.80 -11.71
CA LEU A 47 -16.36 -1.90 -11.45
C LEU A 47 -17.23 -1.70 -12.70
N ASN A 48 -16.62 -1.60 -13.89
CA ASN A 48 -17.36 -1.56 -15.16
C ASN A 48 -18.16 -2.84 -15.41
N ILE A 49 -17.56 -4.01 -15.18
CA ILE A 49 -18.23 -5.32 -15.27
C ILE A 49 -19.42 -5.36 -14.33
N LEU A 50 -19.24 -4.97 -13.06
CA LEU A 50 -20.31 -4.97 -12.07
C LEU A 50 -21.45 -4.02 -12.47
N CYS A 51 -21.11 -2.83 -12.98
CA CYS A 51 -22.08 -1.88 -13.52
C CYS A 51 -22.91 -2.48 -14.66
N VAL A 52 -22.26 -3.13 -15.63
CA VAL A 52 -22.91 -3.78 -16.77
C VAL A 52 -23.78 -4.95 -16.33
N VAL A 53 -23.33 -5.76 -15.37
CA VAL A 53 -24.09 -6.88 -14.81
C VAL A 53 -25.36 -6.39 -14.11
N PHE A 54 -25.27 -5.36 -13.27
CA PHE A 54 -26.45 -4.79 -12.62
C PHE A 54 -27.41 -4.18 -13.64
N LEU A 55 -26.90 -3.48 -14.67
CA LEU A 55 -27.71 -2.95 -15.74
C LEU A 55 -28.41 -4.05 -16.55
N TYR A 56 -27.70 -5.14 -16.86
CA TYR A 56 -28.24 -6.29 -17.58
C TYR A 56 -29.44 -6.89 -16.84
N PHE A 57 -29.28 -7.18 -15.54
CA PHE A 57 -30.37 -7.75 -14.75
C PHE A 57 -31.50 -6.73 -14.53
N ALA A 58 -31.19 -5.46 -14.26
CA ALA A 58 -32.19 -4.41 -14.10
C ALA A 58 -33.11 -4.30 -15.33
N LEU A 59 -32.51 -4.18 -16.53
CA LEU A 59 -33.27 -4.07 -17.77
C LEU A 59 -34.04 -5.34 -18.08
N SER A 60 -33.50 -6.52 -17.75
CA SER A 60 -34.22 -7.79 -17.92
C SER A 60 -35.50 -7.92 -17.10
N LEU A 61 -35.57 -7.24 -15.97
CA LEU A 61 -36.76 -7.23 -15.10
C LEU A 61 -37.74 -6.12 -15.46
N LEU A 62 -37.25 -5.00 -16.02
CA LEU A 62 -38.05 -3.78 -16.25
C LEU A 62 -38.59 -3.66 -17.67
N LEU A 63 -37.85 -4.12 -18.68
CA LEU A 63 -38.22 -3.94 -20.09
C LEU A 63 -38.87 -5.22 -20.64
N LYS A 64 -39.94 -5.05 -21.42
CA LYS A 64 -40.61 -6.15 -22.16
C LYS A 64 -40.37 -6.08 -23.68
N LYS A 65 -40.00 -4.91 -24.21
CA LYS A 65 -39.76 -4.63 -25.65
C LYS A 65 -38.27 -4.39 -25.91
N PHE A 66 -37.76 -4.79 -27.08
CA PHE A 66 -36.33 -4.69 -27.48
C PHE A 66 -35.31 -5.40 -26.57
N MET A 67 -35.80 -6.26 -25.67
CA MET A 67 -35.00 -6.98 -24.69
C MET A 67 -33.82 -7.75 -25.29
N LYS A 68 -34.05 -8.52 -26.36
CA LYS A 68 -33.01 -9.35 -26.98
C LYS A 68 -31.84 -8.52 -27.52
N THR A 69 -32.14 -7.39 -28.18
CA THR A 69 -31.12 -6.51 -28.75
C THR A 69 -30.31 -5.82 -27.65
N ILE A 70 -30.97 -5.27 -26.63
CA ILE A 70 -30.29 -4.60 -25.51
C ILE A 70 -29.39 -5.59 -24.75
N LEU A 71 -29.89 -6.78 -24.45
CA LEU A 71 -29.10 -7.81 -23.76
C LEU A 71 -27.91 -8.25 -24.62
N ALA A 72 -28.07 -8.41 -25.94
CA ALA A 72 -26.96 -8.74 -26.83
C ALA A 72 -25.85 -7.68 -26.82
N VAL A 73 -26.22 -6.40 -26.82
CA VAL A 73 -25.26 -5.28 -26.71
C VAL A 73 -24.53 -5.32 -25.37
N LEU A 74 -25.27 -5.47 -24.26
CA LEU A 74 -24.66 -5.55 -22.92
C LEU A 74 -23.75 -6.76 -22.76
N SER A 75 -24.12 -7.92 -23.30
CA SER A 75 -23.26 -9.10 -23.33
C SER A 75 -21.97 -8.85 -24.11
N THR A 76 -22.04 -8.12 -25.23
CA THR A 76 -20.84 -7.74 -26.01
C THR A 76 -19.94 -6.81 -25.20
N ILE A 77 -20.50 -5.78 -24.55
CA ILE A 77 -19.75 -4.87 -23.69
C ILE A 77 -19.08 -5.64 -22.54
N LEU A 78 -19.81 -6.57 -21.91
CA LEU A 78 -19.29 -7.40 -20.83
C LEU A 78 -18.07 -8.23 -21.29
N LEU A 79 -18.16 -8.87 -22.46
CA LEU A 79 -17.04 -9.64 -23.03
C LEU A 79 -15.82 -8.76 -23.30
N VAL A 80 -16.02 -7.54 -23.82
CA VAL A 80 -14.93 -6.58 -24.04
C VAL A 80 -14.26 -6.20 -22.71
N GLN A 81 -15.04 -5.89 -21.67
CA GLN A 81 -14.49 -5.53 -20.35
C GLN A 81 -13.70 -6.68 -19.71
N ILE A 82 -14.17 -7.91 -19.85
CA ILE A 82 -13.46 -9.11 -19.39
C ILE A 82 -12.14 -9.28 -20.18
N GLY A 83 -12.18 -9.12 -21.50
CA GLY A 83 -10.99 -9.19 -22.34
C GLY A 83 -9.93 -8.14 -21.96
N LEU A 84 -10.35 -6.89 -21.72
CA LEU A 84 -9.47 -5.82 -21.28
C LEU A 84 -8.92 -6.06 -19.86
N LEU A 85 -9.71 -6.63 -18.95
CA LEU A 85 -9.26 -7.02 -17.62
C LEU A 85 -8.13 -8.06 -17.68
N VAL A 86 -8.27 -9.07 -18.56
CA VAL A 86 -7.23 -10.08 -18.78
C VAL A 86 -5.98 -9.42 -19.37
N HIS A 87 -6.17 -8.53 -20.35
CA HIS A 87 -5.06 -7.82 -20.99
C HIS A 87 -4.28 -6.95 -20.01
N VAL A 88 -4.93 -6.13 -19.19
CA VAL A 88 -4.23 -5.27 -18.21
C VAL A 88 -3.48 -6.10 -17.17
N ASN A 89 -4.00 -7.27 -16.80
CA ASN A 89 -3.33 -8.17 -15.85
C ASN A 89 -2.08 -8.83 -16.45
N GLN A 90 -1.94 -8.85 -17.78
CA GLN A 90 -0.73 -9.31 -18.49
C GLN A 90 0.28 -8.18 -18.74
N GLU A 91 -0.17 -6.93 -18.73
CA GLU A 91 0.72 -5.76 -18.93
C GLU A 91 1.23 -5.16 -17.62
N VAL A 92 0.44 -5.24 -16.56
CA VAL A 92 0.72 -4.60 -15.28
C VAL A 92 0.63 -5.61 -14.15
N ARG A 93 1.75 -5.84 -13.48
CA ARG A 93 1.78 -6.55 -12.20
C ARG A 93 1.40 -5.56 -11.10
N ASN A 94 0.27 -5.80 -10.45
CA ASN A 94 -0.23 -4.99 -9.34
C ASN A 94 0.18 -5.64 -8.01
N ILE A 95 0.89 -4.89 -7.16
CA ILE A 95 1.28 -5.31 -5.81
C ILE A 95 0.46 -4.47 -4.83
N VAL A 96 -0.55 -5.10 -4.23
CA VAL A 96 -1.51 -4.42 -3.35
C VAL A 96 -1.61 -5.17 -2.04
N SER A 97 -1.57 -4.45 -0.93
CA SER A 97 -1.78 -5.00 0.41
C SER A 97 -2.60 -4.02 1.24
N ILE A 98 -3.56 -4.52 2.01
CA ILE A 98 -4.41 -3.71 2.88
C ILE A 98 -3.83 -3.74 4.28
N SER A 99 -3.79 -2.59 4.96
CA SER A 99 -3.29 -2.50 6.33
C SER A 99 -4.12 -3.34 7.31
N PRO A 100 -3.55 -3.78 8.44
CA PRO A 100 -4.30 -4.56 9.42
C PRO A 100 -5.56 -3.84 9.94
N ASN A 101 -5.50 -2.52 10.13
CA ASN A 101 -6.66 -1.70 10.52
C ASN A 101 -7.58 -1.30 9.33
N LYS A 102 -7.24 -1.69 8.10
CA LYS A 102 -7.97 -1.40 6.85
C LYS A 102 -8.09 0.08 6.47
N GLN A 103 -7.31 0.96 7.10
CA GLN A 103 -7.33 2.39 6.82
C GLN A 103 -6.38 2.77 5.66
N HIS A 104 -5.38 1.94 5.39
CA HIS A 104 -4.37 2.20 4.37
C HIS A 104 -4.25 1.03 3.39
N VAL A 105 -3.81 1.36 2.18
CA VAL A 105 -3.54 0.37 1.13
C VAL A 105 -2.16 0.67 0.58
N PHE A 106 -1.26 -0.31 0.71
CA PHE A 106 -0.03 -0.34 -0.05
C PHE A 106 -0.35 -0.66 -1.50
N SER A 107 0.17 0.15 -2.42
CA SER A 107 -0.01 -0.03 -3.86
C SER A 107 1.28 0.28 -4.58
N ALA A 108 1.79 -0.68 -5.33
CA ALA A 108 2.86 -0.50 -6.29
C ALA A 108 2.52 -1.24 -7.58
N LYS A 109 2.95 -0.69 -8.72
CA LYS A 109 2.62 -1.22 -10.05
C LYS A 109 3.88 -1.35 -10.87
N GLU A 110 4.09 -2.53 -11.42
CA GLU A 110 5.17 -2.81 -12.36
C GLU A 110 4.58 -2.97 -13.76
N ASN A 111 5.07 -2.16 -14.71
CA ASN A 111 4.78 -2.31 -16.12
C ASN A 111 5.70 -3.39 -16.70
N LEU A 112 5.12 -4.52 -17.11
CA LEU A 112 5.86 -5.70 -17.58
C LEU A 112 6.53 -5.50 -18.94
N LYS A 113 6.15 -4.46 -19.70
CA LYS A 113 6.78 -4.10 -20.97
C LYS A 113 7.99 -3.18 -20.78
N SER A 114 7.86 -2.15 -19.95
CA SER A 114 8.92 -1.16 -19.74
C SER A 114 9.86 -1.47 -18.56
N GLY A 115 9.46 -2.40 -17.69
CA GLY A 115 10.12 -2.67 -16.41
C GLY A 115 10.02 -1.52 -15.41
N GLU A 116 9.15 -0.52 -15.66
CA GLU A 116 8.95 0.59 -14.76
C GLU A 116 8.15 0.14 -13.54
N PHE A 117 8.69 0.40 -12.35
CA PHE A 117 8.07 0.03 -11.09
C PHE A 117 7.78 1.29 -10.27
N VAL A 118 6.50 1.55 -9.96
CA VAL A 118 6.08 2.80 -9.33
C VAL A 118 5.28 2.51 -8.07
N TYR A 119 5.66 3.15 -6.98
CA TYR A 119 4.88 3.22 -5.75
C TYR A 119 3.81 4.30 -5.85
N TYR A 120 2.59 3.94 -5.46
CA TYR A 120 1.43 4.82 -5.45
C TYR A 120 1.01 5.13 -4.01
N ARG A 121 0.89 6.43 -3.69
CA ARG A 121 0.37 6.88 -2.40
C ARG A 121 -1.15 6.89 -2.41
N THR A 122 -1.73 6.05 -1.56
CA THR A 122 -3.17 6.02 -1.31
C THR A 122 -3.56 7.21 -0.44
N ASN A 123 -4.42 8.09 -0.97
CA ASN A 123 -4.96 9.23 -0.23
C ASN A 123 -6.41 9.00 0.20
N TYR A 124 -7.19 8.22 -0.58
CA TYR A 124 -8.62 8.00 -0.33
C TYR A 124 -9.05 6.60 -0.78
N GLY A 125 -9.11 5.64 0.15
CA GLY A 125 -9.66 4.30 -0.08
C GLY A 125 -9.04 3.60 -1.29
N ILE A 126 -9.84 3.38 -2.34
CA ILE A 126 -9.41 2.69 -3.56
C ILE A 126 -8.62 3.55 -4.55
N PHE A 127 -8.41 4.84 -4.25
CA PHE A 127 -7.73 5.80 -5.12
C PHE A 127 -6.33 6.15 -4.60
N ALA A 128 -5.37 6.17 -5.53
CA ALA A 128 -3.98 6.49 -5.26
C ALA A 128 -3.39 7.39 -6.36
N ARG A 129 -2.22 7.97 -6.09
CA ARG A 129 -1.44 8.76 -7.06
C ARG A 129 -0.01 8.23 -7.13
N PRO A 130 0.63 8.25 -8.31
CA PRO A 130 2.05 7.90 -8.41
C PRO A 130 2.85 8.83 -7.51
N LYS A 131 3.78 8.26 -6.73
CA LYS A 131 4.60 9.02 -5.79
C LYS A 131 6.09 8.87 -6.05
N GLU A 132 6.55 7.64 -6.30
CA GLU A 132 7.97 7.36 -6.42
C GLU A 132 8.23 6.22 -7.39
N VAL A 133 9.20 6.41 -8.29
CA VAL A 133 9.70 5.35 -9.15
C VAL A 133 10.73 4.54 -8.36
N LEU A 134 10.45 3.27 -8.16
CA LEU A 134 11.31 2.33 -7.47
C LEU A 134 12.39 1.78 -8.43
N PRO A 135 13.49 1.23 -7.89
CA PRO A 135 14.48 0.52 -8.70
C PRO A 135 13.82 -0.50 -9.63
N LYS A 136 14.25 -0.49 -10.90
CA LYS A 136 13.70 -1.37 -11.94
C LYS A 136 14.17 -2.81 -11.75
N ASN A 137 13.53 -3.71 -12.50
CA ASN A 137 13.95 -5.09 -12.72
C ASN A 137 13.69 -6.04 -11.54
N ILE A 138 12.43 -6.17 -11.14
CA ILE A 138 12.02 -7.14 -10.13
C ILE A 138 12.24 -8.56 -10.67
N VAL A 139 12.84 -9.43 -9.87
CA VAL A 139 12.97 -10.87 -10.14
C VAL A 139 12.12 -11.64 -9.16
N GLY A 140 11.19 -12.44 -9.69
CA GLY A 140 10.39 -13.37 -8.91
C GLY A 140 9.35 -12.70 -8.02
N GLU A 141 9.21 -13.23 -6.80
CA GLU A 141 8.19 -12.79 -5.85
C GLU A 141 8.58 -11.49 -5.13
N VAL A 142 7.55 -10.78 -4.69
CA VAL A 142 7.66 -9.52 -3.96
C VAL A 142 6.95 -9.70 -2.63
N LYS A 143 7.62 -9.32 -1.54
CA LYS A 143 7.06 -9.37 -0.19
C LYS A 143 6.58 -7.98 0.23
N VAL A 144 5.34 -7.89 0.72
CA VAL A 144 4.83 -6.71 1.42
C VAL A 144 4.46 -7.09 2.84
N GLU A 145 5.05 -6.42 3.81
CA GLU A 145 4.87 -6.66 5.24
C GLU A 145 4.45 -5.37 5.94
N TRP A 146 3.42 -5.43 6.80
CA TRP A 146 3.01 -4.27 7.60
C TRP A 146 3.76 -4.27 8.92
N LEU A 147 4.65 -3.29 9.09
CA LEU A 147 5.45 -3.10 10.31
C LEU A 147 4.65 -2.47 11.46
N ALA A 148 3.62 -1.70 11.09
CA ALA A 148 2.59 -1.12 11.96
C ALA A 148 1.29 -0.98 11.13
N ASN A 149 0.19 -0.47 11.70
CA ASN A 149 -1.03 -0.29 10.91
C ASN A 149 -0.88 0.71 9.75
N ASP A 150 0.12 1.58 9.80
CA ASP A 150 0.35 2.67 8.85
C ASP A 150 1.77 2.68 8.27
N ILE A 151 2.52 1.58 8.41
CA ILE A 151 3.87 1.44 7.87
C ILE A 151 3.97 0.10 7.13
N ALA A 152 4.17 0.14 5.82
CA ALA A 152 4.34 -1.05 4.99
C ALA A 152 5.75 -1.11 4.41
N ALA A 153 6.37 -2.28 4.46
CA ALA A 153 7.68 -2.55 3.92
C ALA A 153 7.58 -3.49 2.71
N LEU A 154 8.16 -3.07 1.61
CA LEU A 154 8.26 -3.80 0.35
C LEU A 154 9.68 -4.35 0.23
N THR A 155 9.82 -5.67 0.03
CA THR A 155 11.13 -6.32 -0.20
C THR A 155 11.05 -7.17 -1.46
N TYR A 156 12.06 -7.08 -2.31
CA TYR A 156 12.15 -7.88 -3.54
C TYR A 156 13.61 -8.06 -3.98
N GLN A 157 13.84 -9.04 -4.84
CA GLN A 157 15.15 -9.22 -5.49
C GLN A 157 15.17 -8.48 -6.82
N SER A 158 16.27 -7.78 -7.09
CA SER A 158 16.52 -7.18 -8.41
C SER A 158 17.26 -8.16 -9.34
N THR A 159 17.31 -7.85 -10.64
CA THR A 159 18.10 -8.62 -11.62
C THR A 159 19.60 -8.66 -11.35
N GLU A 160 20.10 -7.78 -10.46
CA GLU A 160 21.50 -7.78 -10.03
C GLU A 160 21.75 -8.71 -8.83
N ASN A 161 20.78 -9.57 -8.47
CA ASN A 161 20.80 -10.40 -7.25
C ASN A 161 20.98 -9.57 -5.96
N LYS A 162 20.43 -8.35 -5.94
CA LYS A 162 20.42 -7.48 -4.76
C LYS A 162 19.03 -7.45 -4.15
N THR A 163 18.99 -7.50 -2.82
CA THR A 163 17.76 -7.25 -2.05
C THR A 163 17.47 -5.77 -2.07
N GLU A 164 16.36 -5.39 -2.71
CA GLU A 164 15.80 -4.05 -2.65
C GLU A 164 14.74 -3.97 -1.55
N HIS A 165 14.73 -2.84 -0.84
CA HIS A 165 13.80 -2.62 0.26
C HIS A 165 13.28 -1.18 0.25
N PHE A 166 11.97 -1.04 0.38
CA PHE A 166 11.28 0.25 0.36
C PHE A 166 10.24 0.29 1.47
N VAL A 167 10.10 1.43 2.14
CA VAL A 167 9.11 1.61 3.21
C VAL A 167 8.12 2.71 2.86
N ALA A 168 6.84 2.35 2.80
CA ALA A 168 5.73 3.25 2.66
C ALA A 168 5.16 3.63 4.04
N THR A 169 5.08 4.93 4.31
CA THR A 169 4.61 5.48 5.59
C THR A 169 3.33 6.30 5.40
N TYR A 170 2.32 6.05 6.23
CA TYR A 170 0.95 6.57 6.12
C TYR A 170 0.51 7.33 7.37
N GLY A 171 1.31 8.28 7.84
CA GLY A 171 0.90 9.12 8.96
C GLY A 171 2.05 9.93 9.51
N ASP A 172 1.89 10.31 10.77
CA ASP A 172 2.90 10.97 11.58
C ASP A 172 2.73 10.57 13.06
N ARG A 173 3.79 10.68 13.86
CA ARG A 173 3.76 10.48 15.32
C ARG A 173 3.78 11.80 16.11
N LYS A 174 3.61 12.93 15.42
CA LYS A 174 3.53 14.28 15.97
C LYS A 174 2.23 14.97 15.52
N ASP A 175 2.32 16.22 15.08
CA ASP A 175 1.21 17.09 14.67
C ASP A 175 1.01 17.14 13.15
N GLY A 176 1.88 16.48 12.38
CA GLY A 176 1.89 16.54 10.92
C GLY A 176 2.34 17.88 10.33
N ILE A 177 2.82 18.82 11.16
CA ILE A 177 3.23 20.17 10.73
C ILE A 177 4.75 20.24 10.49
N SER A 178 5.52 19.53 11.32
CA SER A 178 7.00 19.58 11.30
C SER A 178 7.62 18.23 10.98
N TYR A 179 8.63 18.24 10.11
CA TYR A 179 9.41 17.06 9.78
C TYR A 179 10.50 16.84 10.83
N TYR A 180 10.71 15.58 11.25
CA TYR A 180 11.75 15.18 12.21
C TYR A 180 12.48 13.94 11.71
N ASN A 181 13.64 13.67 12.31
CA ASN A 181 14.48 12.52 11.97
C ASN A 181 14.22 11.39 12.97
N VAL A 182 13.72 10.25 12.48
CA VAL A 182 13.43 9.07 13.30
C VAL A 182 14.63 8.63 14.13
N GLY A 183 15.84 8.64 13.56
CA GLY A 183 17.06 8.25 14.26
C GLY A 183 17.36 9.15 15.47
N ALA A 184 17.15 10.45 15.33
CA ALA A 184 17.28 11.41 16.42
C ALA A 184 16.16 11.22 17.45
N GLU A 185 14.93 11.02 17.00
CA GLU A 185 13.79 10.80 17.89
C GLU A 185 13.87 9.51 18.68
N ILE A 186 14.69 8.52 18.27
CA ILE A 186 14.88 7.26 19.01
C ILE A 186 16.19 7.24 19.81
N HIS A 187 16.83 8.39 20.06
CA HIS A 187 18.09 8.47 20.81
C HIS A 187 18.01 7.71 22.15
N GLY A 188 19.05 6.92 22.46
CA GLY A 188 19.10 6.05 23.64
C GLY A 188 19.05 4.55 23.30
N VAL A 189 18.73 3.73 24.30
CA VAL A 189 18.78 2.28 24.31
C VAL A 189 17.38 1.70 24.37
N TRP A 190 17.09 0.85 23.40
CA TRP A 190 15.84 0.12 23.25
C TRP A 190 16.11 -1.38 23.30
N GLN A 191 15.30 -2.14 24.02
CA GLN A 191 15.49 -3.59 24.13
C GLN A 191 14.17 -4.35 24.02
N GLY A 192 14.23 -5.54 23.42
CA GLY A 192 13.11 -6.45 23.36
C GLY A 192 13.59 -7.83 22.93
N SER A 193 13.13 -8.86 23.64
CA SER A 193 13.61 -10.25 23.44
C SER A 193 15.15 -10.33 23.55
N ASN A 194 15.83 -10.83 22.52
CA ASN A 194 17.30 -10.94 22.43
C ASN A 194 17.94 -9.83 21.57
N LEU A 195 17.18 -8.76 21.29
CA LEU A 195 17.59 -7.64 20.46
C LEU A 195 17.71 -6.36 21.29
N GLU A 196 18.74 -5.59 20.98
CA GLU A 196 18.99 -4.27 21.56
C GLU A 196 19.37 -3.29 20.44
N VAL A 197 18.79 -2.10 20.47
CA VAL A 197 19.07 -1.01 19.54
C VAL A 197 19.55 0.18 20.34
N THR A 198 20.73 0.70 19.99
CA THR A 198 21.29 1.90 20.60
C THR A 198 21.43 2.98 19.54
N SER A 199 20.66 4.05 19.64
CA SER A 199 20.81 5.23 18.80
C SER A 199 21.66 6.28 19.52
N GLY A 200 22.77 6.66 18.91
CA GLY A 200 23.77 7.56 19.49
C GLY A 200 24.32 8.57 18.49
N SER A 201 25.32 9.34 18.89
CA SER A 201 25.92 10.38 18.04
C SER A 201 26.58 9.83 16.76
N GLU A 202 27.14 8.62 16.81
CA GLU A 202 27.84 8.01 15.67
C GLU A 202 26.90 7.29 14.67
N GLY A 203 25.69 6.97 15.09
CA GLY A 203 24.74 6.18 14.31
C GLY A 203 23.84 5.32 15.19
N ILE A 204 23.32 4.24 14.60
CA ILE A 204 22.47 3.26 15.29
C ILE A 204 23.20 1.92 15.34
N SER A 205 23.36 1.37 16.53
CA SER A 205 23.88 0.02 16.76
C SER A 205 22.74 -0.95 16.97
N VAL A 206 22.77 -2.10 16.29
CA VAL A 206 21.86 -3.23 16.52
C VAL A 206 22.67 -4.38 17.09
N LYS A 207 22.24 -4.92 18.23
CA LYS A 207 22.87 -6.05 18.89
C LYS A 207 21.92 -7.23 18.92
N GLU A 208 22.34 -8.33 18.29
CA GLU A 208 21.64 -9.62 18.25
C GLU A 208 22.58 -10.68 18.84
N ASN A 209 22.15 -11.40 19.87
CA ASN A 209 22.92 -12.49 20.49
C ASN A 209 24.37 -12.11 20.86
N ASN A 210 24.57 -10.93 21.47
CA ASN A 210 25.87 -10.34 21.85
C ASN A 210 26.79 -9.90 20.70
N VAL A 211 26.35 -10.00 19.44
CA VAL A 211 27.05 -9.41 18.31
C VAL A 211 26.41 -8.06 18.01
N ALA A 212 27.18 -6.99 18.21
CA ALA A 212 26.75 -5.62 17.91
C ALA A 212 27.29 -5.19 16.54
N GLU A 213 26.45 -4.54 15.76
CA GLU A 213 26.80 -3.91 14.50
C GLU A 213 26.37 -2.45 14.50
N LEU A 214 27.33 -1.56 14.23
CA LEU A 214 27.09 -0.12 14.11
C LEU A 214 26.81 0.27 12.66
N PHE A 215 25.66 0.90 12.45
CA PHE A 215 25.26 1.55 11.21
C PHE A 215 25.46 3.05 11.34
N LYS A 216 26.41 3.61 10.59
CA LYS A 216 26.68 5.05 10.60
C LYS A 216 25.52 5.82 9.97
N TRP A 217 25.31 7.07 10.35
CA TRP A 217 24.25 7.92 9.80
C TRP A 217 24.19 7.98 8.27
N LYS A 218 25.35 7.95 7.60
CA LYS A 218 25.44 7.94 6.12
C LYS A 218 24.88 6.66 5.48
N ASP A 219 24.82 5.56 6.24
CA ASP A 219 24.37 4.24 5.81
C ASP A 219 22.92 3.98 6.31
N ILE A 220 22.26 5.00 6.85
CA ILE A 220 20.87 4.96 7.32
C ILE A 220 20.01 5.78 6.36
N GLN A 221 18.96 5.17 5.83
CA GLN A 221 18.00 5.84 4.95
C GLN A 221 16.69 6.09 5.69
N GLN A 222 16.25 7.34 5.72
CA GLN A 222 14.96 7.73 6.32
C GLN A 222 13.80 7.56 5.34
N TYR A 223 12.68 7.05 5.83
CA TYR A 223 11.42 6.92 5.11
C TYR A 223 10.31 7.65 5.86
N GLY A 224 9.91 8.80 5.33
CA GLY A 224 8.95 9.68 5.99
C GLY A 224 9.42 10.08 7.39
N THR A 225 8.49 10.25 8.31
CA THR A 225 8.78 10.56 9.73
C THR A 225 8.62 9.34 10.63
N GLN A 226 8.50 8.14 10.07
CA GLN A 226 8.03 6.97 10.82
C GLN A 226 8.98 5.76 10.76
N ALA A 227 9.90 5.70 9.80
CA ALA A 227 10.82 4.57 9.68
C ALA A 227 12.21 4.97 9.16
N VAL A 228 13.20 4.14 9.49
CA VAL A 228 14.56 4.17 8.91
C VAL A 228 14.99 2.76 8.52
N VAL A 229 15.79 2.66 7.47
CA VAL A 229 16.41 1.42 7.00
C VAL A 229 17.92 1.52 7.21
N LEU A 230 18.48 0.54 7.93
CA LEU A 230 19.90 0.43 8.20
C LEU A 230 20.57 -0.43 7.11
N LYS A 231 21.59 0.12 6.46
CA LYS A 231 22.25 -0.53 5.33
C LYS A 231 23.69 -0.92 5.64
N ARG A 232 24.12 -2.08 5.14
CA ARG A 232 25.52 -2.50 5.10
C ARG A 232 25.96 -2.57 3.65
N ASN A 233 27.00 -1.84 3.27
CA ASN A 233 27.50 -1.81 1.88
C ASN A 233 26.40 -1.52 0.84
N LYS A 234 25.45 -0.62 1.19
CA LYS A 234 24.24 -0.26 0.42
C LYS A 234 23.11 -1.31 0.39
N GLU A 235 23.30 -2.47 0.99
CA GLU A 235 22.25 -3.49 1.12
C GLU A 235 21.44 -3.28 2.41
N PRO A 236 20.11 -3.35 2.36
CA PRO A 236 19.25 -3.18 3.52
C PRO A 236 19.33 -4.41 4.45
N ILE A 237 19.58 -4.20 5.74
CA ILE A 237 19.72 -5.27 6.74
C ILE A 237 18.59 -5.23 7.77
N TRP A 238 18.27 -4.04 8.27
CA TRP A 238 17.25 -3.84 9.30
C TRP A 238 16.36 -2.65 8.96
N THR A 239 15.12 -2.71 9.41
CA THR A 239 14.18 -1.60 9.39
C THR A 239 13.72 -1.32 10.81
N ILE A 240 13.85 -0.06 11.23
CA ILE A 240 13.30 0.43 12.49
C ILE A 240 12.08 1.28 12.15
N SER A 241 10.96 1.01 12.83
CA SER A 241 9.72 1.77 12.67
C SER A 241 9.16 2.24 14.02
N LEU A 242 8.55 3.43 14.03
CA LEU A 242 7.87 3.97 15.19
C LEU A 242 6.47 3.35 15.31
N ASN A 243 6.17 2.68 16.42
CA ASN A 243 4.85 2.09 16.63
C ASN A 243 3.79 3.19 16.84
N GLU A 244 2.51 2.84 16.73
CA GLU A 244 1.40 3.81 16.85
C GLU A 244 1.34 4.51 18.21
N ASN A 245 1.85 3.87 19.27
CA ASN A 245 1.92 4.45 20.60
C ASN A 245 3.15 5.34 20.83
N PHE A 246 4.05 5.45 19.84
CA PHE A 246 5.21 6.32 19.92
C PHE A 246 4.79 7.79 19.81
N VAL A 247 5.29 8.62 20.73
CA VAL A 247 4.98 10.06 20.76
C VAL A 247 6.26 10.85 20.59
N VAL A 248 6.32 11.64 19.52
CA VAL A 248 7.42 12.56 19.25
C VAL A 248 7.21 13.80 20.10
N GLN A 249 8.15 14.04 21.02
CA GLN A 249 8.06 15.15 21.97
C GLN A 249 8.79 16.37 21.40
N SER A 250 8.17 17.55 21.53
CA SER A 250 8.79 18.82 21.14
C SER A 250 9.94 19.22 22.07
N ASP A 251 9.87 18.77 23.32
CA ASP A 251 10.80 19.13 24.39
C ASP A 251 11.53 17.88 24.89
N SER A 252 12.87 17.88 24.78
CA SER A 252 13.75 16.73 25.08
C SER A 252 13.91 16.43 26.58
N THR A 253 13.02 16.91 27.43
CA THR A 253 13.11 16.84 28.90
C THR A 253 12.16 15.81 29.52
N GLY A 254 11.21 15.27 28.74
CA GLY A 254 10.30 14.22 29.17
C GLY A 254 10.84 12.80 28.97
N PRO A 255 10.31 11.80 29.71
CA PRO A 255 10.62 10.41 29.44
C PRO A 255 10.10 10.02 28.07
N MET A 256 10.84 9.17 27.37
CA MET A 256 10.44 8.64 26.07
C MET A 256 9.15 7.83 26.17
N VAL A 257 8.19 8.05 25.27
CA VAL A 257 6.87 7.40 25.33
C VAL A 257 6.65 6.56 24.08
N GLY A 258 6.25 5.31 24.33
CA GLY A 258 5.88 4.34 23.30
C GLY A 258 7.01 3.39 22.96
N ASN A 259 6.82 2.63 21.88
CA ASN A 259 7.72 1.56 21.47
C ASN A 259 8.22 1.78 20.04
N ILE A 260 9.34 1.16 19.72
CA ILE A 260 9.78 0.99 18.33
C ILE A 260 9.66 -0.48 17.94
N SER A 261 9.65 -0.76 16.65
CA SER A 261 9.79 -2.12 16.13
C SER A 261 11.06 -2.24 15.30
N LEU A 262 11.74 -3.37 15.44
CA LEU A 262 12.88 -3.75 14.63
C LEU A 262 12.50 -4.96 13.78
N CYS A 263 12.66 -4.87 12.46
CA CYS A 263 12.41 -5.97 11.54
C CYS A 263 13.64 -6.24 10.67
N LYS A 264 13.99 -7.52 10.50
CA LYS A 264 15.08 -7.95 9.63
C LYS A 264 14.63 -7.91 8.17
N VAL A 265 15.44 -7.31 7.31
CA VAL A 265 15.16 -7.26 5.89
C VAL A 265 15.57 -8.59 5.25
N THR A 266 14.56 -9.40 4.91
CA THR A 266 14.71 -10.69 4.22
C THR A 266 13.47 -11.00 3.40
N MET A 267 13.59 -11.92 2.43
CA MET A 267 12.46 -12.49 1.71
C MET A 267 11.67 -13.51 2.55
N ASP A 268 12.25 -14.02 3.64
CA ASP A 268 11.57 -14.93 4.55
C ASP A 268 10.46 -14.23 5.34
N GLN A 269 9.51 -15.01 5.86
CA GLN A 269 8.50 -14.49 6.79
C GLN A 269 9.18 -14.15 8.12
N VAL A 270 9.11 -12.87 8.51
CA VAL A 270 9.65 -12.36 9.77
C VAL A 270 8.57 -11.53 10.44
N VAL A 271 8.50 -11.59 11.76
CA VAL A 271 7.60 -10.75 12.55
C VAL A 271 8.43 -9.62 13.16
N PRO A 272 8.01 -8.35 13.04
CA PRO A 272 8.68 -7.24 13.70
C PRO A 272 8.77 -7.46 15.22
N VAL A 273 9.94 -7.22 15.80
CA VAL A 273 10.16 -7.33 17.24
C VAL A 273 9.97 -5.96 17.88
N THR A 274 9.00 -5.85 18.79
CA THR A 274 8.77 -4.63 19.58
C THR A 274 9.88 -4.44 20.62
N LEU A 275 10.47 -3.25 20.66
CA LEU A 275 11.49 -2.84 21.62
C LEU A 275 10.96 -1.72 22.52
N GLN A 276 11.32 -1.78 23.80
CA GLN A 276 10.97 -0.80 24.83
C GLN A 276 12.18 0.04 25.19
N PHE A 277 11.95 1.31 25.50
CA PHE A 277 13.00 2.22 25.94
C PHE A 277 13.50 1.84 27.33
N ILE A 278 14.82 1.86 27.53
CA ILE A 278 15.44 1.51 28.83
C ILE A 278 16.34 2.64 29.34
N GLN A 279 17.07 3.34 28.47
CA GLN A 279 18.04 4.37 28.87
C GLN A 279 18.30 5.41 27.80
#